data_AF-A0A2A5VNJ0-F1
#
_entry.id   AF-A0A2A5VNJ0-F1
#
_cell.length_a   1.000
_cell.length_b   1.000
_cell.length_c   1.000
_cell.angle_alpha   90.00
_cell.angle_beta   90.00
_cell.angle_gamma   90.00
#
_symmetry.space_group_name_H-M   'P 1'
#
loop_
_entity.id
_entity.type
_entity.pdbx_description
1 polymer ?
#
loop_
_entity_poly.entity_id
_entity_poly.type
_entity_poly.pdbx_seq_one_letter_code
_entity_poly.pdbx_strand_id
1 'polypeptide(L)'
;MVDVMLHLVDRGLLDEIMSMKVEDISSAMEGSSLRASRPEADPRFHRDFDVDLEGEVLELIDGSADIGGVEQLSQATDDASMELRLLLAKWCSSAQWRCWEARLFLYVEPMLESPVEDSDDFLLPGVWDQFSEALSSTDRSSYSESVVLDWMSRREDMGETMEPAEDPMILPTMESHRTLSESLFNIMESLRRSEMELMAGREFLEAGGWMLGRAKLSEAWGSQG
;
A
#
# COMPACT_ATOMS: atom_id res chain seq x y z
N MET A 1 0.67 -11.31 -13.43
CA MET A 1 1.19 -11.04 -12.09
C MET A 1 0.62 -9.72 -11.68
N VAL A 2 0.18 -9.62 -10.44
CA VAL A 2 -0.47 -8.43 -9.90
C VAL A 2 0.53 -7.63 -9.06
N ASP A 3 0.31 -6.33 -8.97
CA ASP A 3 1.08 -5.49 -8.06
C ASP A 3 0.52 -5.57 -6.65
N VAL A 4 1.40 -5.75 -5.67
CA VAL A 4 1.13 -5.46 -4.27
C VAL A 4 1.38 -3.97 -4.05
N MET A 5 0.48 -3.33 -3.29
CA MET A 5 0.48 -1.90 -3.01
C MET A 5 0.52 -1.68 -1.50
N LEU A 6 1.37 -0.75 -1.08
CA LEU A 6 1.52 -0.29 0.29
C LEU A 6 1.22 1.21 0.35
N HIS A 7 0.36 1.60 1.29
CA HIS A 7 0.08 3.00 1.58
C HIS A 7 0.43 3.32 3.03
N LEU A 8 0.95 4.52 3.26
CA LEU A 8 1.07 5.09 4.61
C LEU A 8 -0.13 5.99 4.86
N VAL A 9 -1.08 5.50 5.67
CA VAL A 9 -2.39 6.12 5.91
C VAL A 9 -2.38 6.89 7.23
N ASP A 10 -2.85 8.14 7.22
CA ASP A 10 -3.17 8.86 8.43
C ASP A 10 -4.49 8.33 9.00
N ARG A 11 -4.37 7.47 10.02
CA ARG A 11 -5.54 6.82 10.63
C ARG A 11 -6.44 7.82 11.36
N GLY A 12 -5.86 8.84 11.98
CA GLY A 12 -6.63 9.86 12.70
C GLY A 12 -7.51 10.65 11.75
N LEU A 13 -6.94 11.14 10.66
CA LEU A 13 -7.70 11.82 9.61
C LEU A 13 -8.75 10.89 8.98
N LEU A 14 -8.41 9.64 8.72
CA LEU A 14 -9.34 8.69 8.16
C LEU A 14 -10.56 8.48 9.08
N ASP A 15 -10.33 8.30 10.38
CA ASP A 15 -11.41 8.16 11.37
C ASP A 15 -12.28 9.43 11.47
N GLU A 16 -11.69 10.62 11.34
CA GLU A 16 -12.43 11.89 11.25
C GLU A 16 -13.35 11.92 10.03
N ILE A 17 -12.83 11.56 8.84
CA ILE A 17 -13.61 11.52 7.60
C ILE A 17 -14.69 10.42 7.66
N MET A 18 -14.38 9.23 8.20
CA MET A 18 -15.36 8.14 8.37
C MET A 18 -16.52 8.51 9.31
N SER A 19 -16.33 9.52 10.16
CA SER A 19 -17.35 10.04 11.07
C SER A 19 -18.25 11.11 10.44
N MET A 20 -17.90 11.60 9.24
CA MET A 20 -18.72 12.56 8.48
C MET A 20 -19.88 11.87 7.78
N LYS A 21 -20.94 12.64 7.48
CA LYS A 21 -21.98 12.18 6.55
C LYS A 21 -21.43 12.17 5.13
N VAL A 22 -21.90 11.23 4.31
CA VAL A 22 -21.54 11.17 2.88
C VAL A 22 -21.83 12.51 2.18
N GLU A 23 -22.96 13.15 2.46
CA GLU A 23 -23.33 14.46 1.87
C GLU A 23 -22.30 15.56 2.21
N ASP A 24 -21.76 15.54 3.43
CA ASP A 24 -20.74 16.51 3.88
C ASP A 24 -19.39 16.23 3.19
N ILE A 25 -19.04 14.95 3.00
CA ILE A 25 -17.84 14.53 2.25
C ILE A 25 -17.96 15.00 0.79
N SER A 26 -19.08 14.72 0.13
CA SER A 26 -19.36 15.13 -1.26
C SER A 26 -19.24 16.65 -1.41
N SER A 27 -19.93 17.40 -0.55
CA SER A 27 -19.92 18.87 -0.58
C SER A 27 -18.50 19.44 -0.35
N ALA A 28 -17.72 18.82 0.54
CA ALA A 28 -16.35 19.26 0.82
C ALA A 28 -15.39 18.98 -0.34
N MET A 29 -15.55 17.85 -1.03
CA MET A 29 -14.76 17.50 -2.23
C MET A 29 -15.12 18.38 -3.43
N GLU A 30 -16.42 18.60 -3.70
CA GLU A 30 -16.88 19.53 -4.74
C GLU A 30 -16.36 20.95 -4.50
N GLY A 31 -16.35 21.40 -3.25
CA GLY A 31 -15.80 22.68 -2.82
C GLY A 31 -14.28 22.72 -2.71
N SER A 32 -13.58 21.59 -2.95
CA SER A 32 -12.13 21.40 -2.76
C SER A 32 -11.62 21.73 -1.35
N SER A 33 -12.49 21.84 -0.35
CA SER A 33 -12.12 22.19 1.02
C SER A 33 -11.41 21.03 1.73
N LEU A 34 -11.72 19.79 1.33
CA LEU A 34 -11.10 18.59 1.90
C LEU A 34 -9.62 18.45 1.52
N ARG A 35 -9.15 19.08 0.44
CA ARG A 35 -7.74 19.01 0.01
C ARG A 35 -6.77 19.50 1.08
N ALA A 36 -7.18 20.50 1.86
CA ALA A 36 -6.37 21.05 2.95
C ALA A 36 -6.16 20.07 4.12
N SER A 37 -6.99 19.02 4.20
CA SER A 37 -6.86 17.99 5.23
C SER A 37 -5.90 16.86 4.85
N ARG A 38 -5.56 16.69 3.56
CA ARG A 38 -4.71 15.57 3.13
C ARG A 38 -3.34 15.63 3.81
N PRO A 39 -2.78 14.48 4.22
CA PRO A 39 -1.43 14.45 4.79
C PRO A 39 -0.40 14.98 3.79
N GLU A 40 0.69 15.57 4.27
CA GLU A 40 1.77 16.05 3.40
C GLU A 40 2.37 14.88 2.60
N ALA A 41 2.49 15.05 1.28
CA ALA A 41 3.03 14.00 0.41
C ALA A 41 4.53 13.81 0.67
N ASP A 42 4.97 12.56 0.83
CA ASP A 42 6.40 12.26 0.89
C ASP A 42 6.99 12.34 -0.52
N PRO A 43 7.92 13.27 -0.81
CA PRO A 43 8.43 13.50 -2.16
C PRO A 43 9.24 12.32 -2.73
N ARG A 44 9.54 11.30 -1.91
CA ARG A 44 10.22 10.08 -2.36
C ARG A 44 9.28 9.06 -2.98
N PHE A 45 7.96 9.24 -2.83
CA PHE A 45 6.95 8.27 -3.23
C PHE A 45 5.90 8.87 -4.15
N HIS A 46 5.20 7.99 -4.86
CA HIS A 46 3.96 8.37 -5.52
C HIS A 46 2.88 8.64 -4.47
N ARG A 47 1.95 9.54 -4.80
CA ARG A 47 0.68 9.71 -4.11
C ARG A 47 -0.36 10.10 -5.16
N ASP A 48 -1.54 9.49 -5.12
CA ASP A 48 -2.59 9.80 -6.09
C ASP A 48 -2.98 11.27 -6.05
N PHE A 49 -3.26 11.83 -7.23
CA PHE A 49 -3.63 13.23 -7.38
C PHE A 49 -4.96 13.51 -6.69
N ASP A 50 -5.06 14.69 -6.07
CA ASP A 50 -6.27 15.11 -5.36
C ASP A 50 -7.50 15.05 -6.29
N VAL A 51 -7.35 15.53 -7.53
CA VAL A 51 -8.46 15.64 -8.49
C VAL A 51 -8.96 14.27 -8.95
N ASP A 52 -8.07 13.28 -9.07
CA ASP A 52 -8.43 11.94 -9.54
C ASP A 52 -9.22 11.21 -8.44
N LEU A 53 -8.71 11.21 -7.20
CA LEU A 53 -9.42 10.60 -6.07
C LEU A 53 -10.75 11.31 -5.76
N GLU A 54 -10.80 12.65 -5.82
CA GLU A 54 -12.06 13.39 -5.67
C GLU A 54 -13.07 12.97 -6.72
N GLY A 55 -12.65 12.86 -7.98
CA GLY A 55 -13.50 12.43 -9.08
C GLY A 55 -14.07 11.03 -8.85
N GLU A 56 -13.23 10.06 -8.48
CA GLU A 56 -13.64 8.68 -8.21
C GLU A 56 -14.62 8.61 -7.03
N VAL A 57 -14.36 9.36 -5.95
CA VAL A 57 -15.26 9.40 -4.79
C VAL A 57 -16.62 9.99 -5.15
N LEU A 58 -16.65 11.14 -5.85
CA LEU A 58 -17.89 11.78 -6.25
C LEU A 58 -18.68 10.92 -7.24
N GLU A 59 -18.01 10.30 -8.22
CA GLU A 59 -18.64 9.38 -9.17
C GLU A 59 -19.28 8.18 -8.45
N LEU A 60 -18.59 7.62 -7.45
CA LEU A 60 -19.11 6.50 -6.65
C LEU A 60 -20.33 6.90 -5.81
N ILE A 61 -20.28 8.07 -5.16
CA ILE A 61 -21.38 8.59 -4.34
C ILE A 61 -22.62 8.85 -5.23
N ASP A 62 -22.44 9.51 -6.37
CA ASP A 62 -23.54 9.81 -7.32
C ASP A 62 -24.09 8.55 -7.99
N GLY A 63 -23.23 7.56 -8.24
CA GLY A 63 -23.58 6.30 -8.90
C GLY A 63 -24.28 5.29 -8.00
N SER A 64 -24.21 5.44 -6.68
CA SER A 64 -24.75 4.47 -5.72
C SER A 64 -25.89 5.07 -4.89
N ALA A 65 -27.12 4.69 -5.24
CA ALA A 65 -28.32 5.06 -4.48
C ALA A 65 -28.26 4.57 -3.02
N ASP A 66 -27.49 3.52 -2.75
CA ASP A 66 -27.35 2.91 -1.43
C ASP A 66 -26.39 3.69 -0.52
N ILE A 67 -25.41 4.43 -1.08
CA ILE A 67 -24.47 5.27 -0.31
C ILE A 67 -25.12 6.59 0.14
N GLY A 68 -25.95 7.20 -0.71
CA GLY A 68 -26.53 8.52 -0.46
C GLY A 68 -27.46 8.61 0.76
N GLY A 69 -27.96 7.48 1.27
CA GLY A 69 -28.82 7.39 2.46
C GLY A 69 -28.13 6.94 3.75
N VAL A 70 -26.81 6.69 3.72
CA VAL A 70 -26.08 6.13 4.86
C VAL A 70 -25.81 7.22 5.89
N GLU A 71 -26.36 7.07 7.10
CA GLU A 71 -26.10 8.01 8.21
C GLU A 71 -24.63 7.97 8.67
N GLN A 72 -23.98 6.80 8.62
CA GLN A 72 -22.56 6.61 8.95
C GLN A 72 -21.91 5.55 8.06
N LEU A 73 -20.91 5.94 7.27
CA LEU A 73 -20.20 5.04 6.33
C LEU A 73 -19.56 3.83 7.03
N SER A 74 -19.18 4.00 8.30
CA SER A 74 -18.64 2.95 9.17
C SER A 74 -19.57 1.75 9.38
N GLN A 75 -20.88 1.90 9.19
CA GLN A 75 -21.87 0.84 9.41
C GLN A 75 -22.35 0.14 8.12
N ALA A 76 -22.08 0.72 6.96
CA ALA A 76 -22.49 0.14 5.68
C ALA A 76 -21.54 -0.99 5.24
N THR A 77 -22.10 -2.08 4.74
CA THR A 77 -21.35 -3.33 4.43
C THR A 77 -21.45 -3.73 2.96
N ASP A 78 -22.10 -2.92 2.12
CA ASP A 78 -22.19 -3.17 0.68
C ASP A 78 -20.87 -2.84 -0.02
N ASP A 79 -20.70 -3.38 -1.23
CA ASP A 79 -19.46 -3.25 -2.02
C ASP A 79 -19.13 -1.78 -2.32
N ALA A 80 -20.13 -0.94 -2.58
CA ALA A 80 -19.91 0.46 -2.90
C ALA A 80 -19.42 1.23 -1.65
N SER A 81 -19.96 0.93 -0.47
CA SER A 81 -19.44 1.46 0.79
C SER A 81 -18.01 0.99 1.09
N MET A 82 -17.64 -0.25 0.75
CA MET A 82 -16.26 -0.73 0.89
C MET A 82 -15.31 0.00 -0.05
N GLU A 83 -15.72 0.20 -1.31
CA GLU A 83 -14.93 0.95 -2.29
C GLU A 83 -14.73 2.40 -1.83
N LEU A 84 -15.78 3.03 -1.30
CA LEU A 84 -15.69 4.39 -0.75
C LEU A 84 -14.69 4.46 0.41
N ARG A 85 -14.69 3.47 1.32
CA ARG A 85 -13.69 3.41 2.41
C ARG A 85 -12.27 3.28 1.87
N LEU A 86 -12.05 2.46 0.84
CA LEU A 86 -10.73 2.31 0.23
C LEU A 86 -10.26 3.61 -0.43
N LEU A 87 -11.13 4.29 -1.18
CA LEU A 87 -10.82 5.58 -1.79
C LEU A 87 -10.47 6.64 -0.73
N LEU A 88 -11.20 6.66 0.39
CA LEU A 88 -10.94 7.59 1.49
C LEU A 88 -9.67 7.21 2.27
N ALA A 89 -9.30 5.93 2.37
CA ALA A 89 -8.01 5.52 2.92
C ALA A 89 -6.84 5.99 2.02
N LYS A 90 -6.98 5.87 0.70
CA LYS A 90 -6.03 6.43 -0.28
C LYS A 90 -5.97 7.95 -0.21
N TRP A 91 -7.11 8.63 -0.01
CA TRP A 91 -7.17 10.06 0.23
C TRP A 91 -6.31 10.48 1.42
N CYS A 92 -6.41 9.72 2.52
CA CYS A 92 -5.65 9.92 3.76
C CYS A 92 -4.23 9.36 3.70
N SER A 93 -3.71 8.98 2.53
CA SER A 93 -2.35 8.46 2.40
C SER A 93 -1.33 9.56 2.09
N SER A 94 -0.14 9.50 2.69
CA SER A 94 0.99 10.38 2.36
C SER A 94 1.92 9.81 1.28
N ALA A 95 1.94 8.50 1.13
CA ALA A 95 2.84 7.78 0.24
C ALA A 95 2.21 6.47 -0.25
N GLN A 96 2.58 6.06 -1.46
CA GLN A 96 2.31 4.76 -2.05
C GLN A 96 3.62 4.13 -2.55
N TRP A 97 3.81 2.85 -2.24
CA TRP A 97 4.82 1.99 -2.86
C TRP A 97 4.14 0.78 -3.50
N ARG A 98 4.63 0.33 -4.66
CA ARG A 98 4.10 -0.85 -5.34
C ARG A 98 5.18 -1.65 -6.05
N CYS A 99 4.99 -2.96 -6.13
CA CYS A 99 5.76 -3.81 -7.02
C CYS A 99 4.99 -5.09 -7.38
N TRP A 100 5.48 -5.81 -8.40
CA TRP A 100 5.00 -7.16 -8.70
C TRP A 100 5.13 -8.08 -7.49
N GLU A 101 4.07 -8.81 -7.16
CA GLU A 101 4.05 -9.73 -6.02
C GLU A 101 5.23 -10.73 -6.04
N ALA A 102 5.62 -11.21 -7.22
CA ALA A 102 6.73 -12.15 -7.39
C ALA A 102 8.08 -11.58 -6.93
N ARG A 103 8.24 -10.25 -6.94
CA ARG A 103 9.46 -9.60 -6.44
C ARG A 103 9.54 -9.60 -4.91
N LEU A 104 8.43 -9.79 -4.20
CA LEU A 104 8.44 -9.83 -2.73
C LEU A 104 9.11 -11.10 -2.17
N PHE A 105 9.13 -12.21 -2.93
CA PHE A 105 9.96 -13.39 -2.61
C PHE A 105 11.48 -13.10 -2.67
N LEU A 106 11.86 -12.00 -3.31
CA LEU A 106 13.24 -11.53 -3.37
C LEU A 106 13.49 -10.39 -2.37
N TYR A 107 12.50 -9.51 -2.16
CA TYR A 107 12.67 -8.29 -1.36
C TYR A 107 12.37 -8.50 0.12
N VAL A 108 11.36 -9.30 0.42
CA VAL A 108 10.79 -9.43 1.77
C VAL A 108 11.12 -10.80 2.35
N GLU A 109 10.80 -11.88 1.64
CA GLU A 109 10.96 -13.26 2.14
C GLU A 109 12.35 -13.56 2.73
N PRO A 110 13.49 -13.15 2.11
CA PRO A 110 14.82 -13.45 2.67
C PRO A 110 15.11 -12.82 4.03
N MET A 111 14.30 -11.84 4.44
CA MET A 111 14.41 -11.15 5.73
C MET A 111 13.43 -11.70 6.79
N LEU A 112 12.60 -12.68 6.45
CA LEU A 112 11.64 -13.28 7.37
C LEU A 112 12.24 -14.51 8.08
N GLU A 113 11.77 -14.78 9.30
CA GLU A 113 12.19 -15.98 10.04
C GLU A 113 11.50 -17.26 9.52
N SER A 114 10.31 -17.11 8.96
CA SER A 114 9.50 -18.20 8.40
C SER A 114 9.33 -18.01 6.90
N PRO A 115 9.35 -19.09 6.10
CA PRO A 115 9.12 -19.00 4.66
C PRO A 115 7.69 -18.52 4.36
N VAL A 116 7.54 -17.88 3.21
CA VAL A 116 6.23 -17.47 2.68
C VAL A 116 5.63 -18.65 1.91
N GLU A 117 4.38 -19.02 2.19
CA GLU A 117 3.72 -20.15 1.52
C GLU A 117 3.26 -19.76 0.10
N ASP A 118 2.63 -18.58 -0.01
CA ASP A 118 2.19 -18.01 -1.29
C ASP A 118 2.11 -16.48 -1.26
N SER A 119 1.72 -15.86 -2.38
CA SER A 119 1.71 -14.39 -2.48
C SER A 119 0.62 -13.69 -1.65
N ASP A 120 -0.40 -14.40 -1.16
CA ASP A 120 -1.43 -13.84 -0.28
C ASP A 120 -0.85 -13.51 1.10
N ASP A 121 0.21 -14.19 1.54
CA ASP A 121 0.89 -13.90 2.80
C ASP A 121 1.46 -12.48 2.84
N PHE A 122 1.80 -11.88 1.69
CA PHE A 122 2.25 -10.49 1.61
C PHE A 122 1.15 -9.47 1.91
N LEU A 123 -0.10 -9.92 2.11
CA LEU A 123 -1.17 -9.08 2.65
C LEU A 123 -1.22 -9.14 4.18
N LEU A 124 -0.60 -10.13 4.81
CA LEU A 124 -0.68 -10.33 6.25
C LEU A 124 0.15 -9.29 7.02
N PRO A 125 -0.42 -8.62 8.03
CA PRO A 125 0.30 -7.62 8.83
C PRO A 125 1.56 -8.19 9.49
N GLY A 126 1.52 -9.46 9.92
CA GLY A 126 2.66 -10.12 10.56
C GLY A 126 3.90 -10.28 9.68
N VAL A 127 3.73 -10.32 8.34
CA VAL A 127 4.86 -10.34 7.40
C VAL A 127 5.57 -8.99 7.40
N TRP A 128 4.80 -7.89 7.34
CA TRP A 128 5.33 -6.53 7.35
C TRP A 128 5.91 -6.13 8.71
N ASP A 129 5.33 -6.60 9.81
CA ASP A 129 5.86 -6.41 11.17
C ASP A 129 7.27 -7.04 11.27
N GLN A 130 7.41 -8.32 10.91
CA GLN A 130 8.70 -9.03 10.91
C GLN A 130 9.72 -8.38 9.98
N PHE A 131 9.30 -8.03 8.76
CA PHE A 131 10.17 -7.40 7.79
C PHE A 131 10.67 -6.03 8.27
N SER A 132 9.78 -5.21 8.85
CA SER A 132 10.14 -3.91 9.41
C SER A 132 11.10 -4.04 10.59
N GLU A 133 10.92 -5.05 11.44
CA GLU A 133 11.83 -5.37 12.54
C GLU A 133 13.21 -5.79 12.02
N ALA A 134 13.28 -6.70 11.04
CA ALA A 134 14.54 -7.12 10.42
C ALA A 134 15.30 -5.92 9.84
N LEU A 135 14.60 -5.06 9.09
CA LEU A 135 15.17 -3.84 8.51
C LEU A 135 15.66 -2.82 9.56
N SER A 136 15.15 -2.84 10.79
CA SER A 136 15.60 -1.91 11.84
C SER A 136 17.08 -2.10 12.23
N SER A 137 17.63 -3.28 11.93
CA SER A 137 19.01 -3.66 12.23
C SER A 137 19.97 -3.56 11.04
N THR A 138 19.47 -3.15 9.86
CA THR A 138 20.22 -3.11 8.60
C THR A 138 20.14 -1.72 7.97
N ASP A 139 21.21 -1.26 7.34
CA ASP A 139 21.17 0.00 6.59
C ASP A 139 20.64 -0.22 5.16
N ARG A 140 20.14 0.87 4.55
CA ARG A 140 19.53 0.83 3.22
C ARG A 140 20.44 0.22 2.14
N SER A 141 21.75 0.50 2.18
CA SER A 141 22.68 0.02 1.15
C SER A 141 22.92 -1.47 1.30
N SER A 142 23.13 -1.93 2.53
CA SER A 142 23.32 -3.36 2.80
C SER A 142 22.10 -4.19 2.40
N TYR A 143 20.89 -3.70 2.67
CA TYR A 143 19.65 -4.37 2.27
C TYR A 143 19.46 -4.42 0.74
N SER A 144 19.63 -3.29 0.04
CA SER A 144 19.45 -3.29 -1.41
C SER A 144 20.52 -4.12 -2.13
N GLU A 145 21.74 -4.15 -1.61
CA GLU A 145 22.81 -5.01 -2.10
C GLU A 145 22.50 -6.50 -1.87
N SER A 146 21.99 -6.88 -0.70
CA SER A 146 21.62 -8.29 -0.45
C SER A 146 20.53 -8.78 -1.41
N VAL A 147 19.56 -7.93 -1.73
CA VAL A 147 18.50 -8.22 -2.72
C VAL A 147 19.10 -8.46 -4.12
N VAL A 148 20.04 -7.63 -4.55
CA VAL A 148 20.70 -7.77 -5.85
C VAL A 148 21.54 -9.05 -5.90
N LEU A 149 22.30 -9.35 -4.84
CA LEU A 149 23.13 -10.55 -4.77
C LEU A 149 22.28 -11.83 -4.78
N ASP A 150 21.15 -11.86 -4.06
CA ASP A 150 20.23 -12.99 -4.09
C ASP A 150 19.65 -13.20 -5.50
N TRP A 151 19.24 -12.11 -6.17
CA TRP A 151 18.77 -12.20 -7.56
C TRP A 151 19.83 -12.76 -8.52
N MET A 152 21.07 -12.31 -8.40
CA MET A 152 22.19 -12.82 -9.21
C MET A 152 22.42 -14.31 -8.94
N SER A 153 22.44 -14.73 -7.67
CA SER A 153 22.61 -16.14 -7.28
C SER A 153 21.51 -17.02 -7.85
N ARG A 154 20.24 -16.65 -7.70
CA ARG A 154 19.10 -17.41 -8.23
C ARG A 154 19.17 -17.55 -9.75
N ARG A 155 19.64 -16.52 -10.44
CA ARG A 155 19.83 -16.51 -11.90
C ARG A 155 20.95 -17.48 -12.32
N GLU A 156 22.11 -17.44 -11.64
CA GLU A 156 23.20 -18.38 -11.88
C GLU A 156 22.79 -19.83 -11.60
N ASP A 157 22.01 -20.08 -10.54
CA ASP A 157 21.50 -21.41 -10.19
C ASP A 157 20.54 -21.98 -11.25
N MET A 158 19.88 -21.11 -12.00
CA MET A 158 19.04 -21.48 -13.16
C MET A 158 19.87 -21.72 -14.44
N GLY A 159 21.18 -21.50 -14.41
CA GLY A 159 22.07 -21.63 -15.56
C GLY A 159 21.97 -20.47 -16.55
N GLU A 160 21.41 -19.34 -16.14
CA GLU A 160 21.26 -18.14 -16.96
C GLU A 160 22.57 -17.35 -17.02
N THR A 161 22.80 -16.63 -18.11
CA THR A 161 24.01 -15.81 -18.27
C THR A 161 24.03 -14.60 -17.35
N MET A 162 25.22 -14.27 -16.84
CA MET A 162 25.52 -13.05 -16.09
C MET A 162 26.26 -12.01 -16.94
N GLU A 163 26.55 -12.32 -18.20
CA GLU A 163 27.29 -11.43 -19.10
C GLU A 163 26.34 -10.42 -19.76
N PRO A 164 26.46 -9.11 -19.49
CA PRO A 164 25.59 -8.10 -20.10
C PRO A 164 25.71 -8.03 -21.63
N ALA A 165 26.80 -8.55 -22.18
CA ALA A 165 26.99 -8.69 -23.62
C ALA A 165 26.09 -9.78 -24.24
N GLU A 166 25.72 -10.80 -23.45
CA GLU A 166 24.85 -11.91 -23.86
C GLU A 166 23.39 -11.62 -23.53
N ASP A 167 23.11 -10.94 -22.41
CA ASP A 167 21.78 -10.43 -22.07
C ASP A 167 21.85 -8.93 -21.66
N PRO A 168 21.40 -8.01 -22.55
CA PRO A 168 21.44 -6.58 -22.27
C PRO A 168 20.45 -6.14 -21.18
N MET A 169 19.53 -7.00 -20.75
CA MET A 169 18.55 -6.70 -19.70
C MET A 169 19.10 -6.89 -18.28
N ILE A 170 20.28 -7.49 -18.10
CA ILE A 170 20.89 -7.73 -16.78
C ILE A 170 21.05 -6.42 -16.01
N LEU A 171 21.72 -5.42 -16.61
CA LEU A 171 21.99 -4.15 -15.91
C LEU A 171 20.70 -3.36 -15.61
N PRO A 172 19.75 -3.18 -16.55
CA PRO A 172 18.46 -2.58 -16.23
C PRO A 172 17.67 -3.32 -15.14
N THR A 173 17.71 -4.65 -15.13
CA THR A 173 16.99 -5.47 -14.15
C THR A 173 17.61 -5.35 -12.76
N MET A 174 18.94 -5.41 -12.69
CA MET A 174 19.70 -5.15 -11.47
C MET A 174 19.39 -3.78 -10.88
N GLU A 175 19.40 -2.73 -11.72
CA GLU A 175 19.07 -1.37 -11.28
C GLU A 175 17.61 -1.25 -10.80
N SER A 176 16.69 -1.98 -11.45
CA SER A 176 15.29 -2.05 -11.02
C SER A 176 15.15 -2.70 -9.64
N HIS A 177 15.88 -3.80 -9.37
CA HIS A 177 15.89 -4.45 -8.06
C HIS A 177 16.48 -3.54 -6.98
N ARG A 178 17.60 -2.88 -7.29
CA ARG A 178 18.23 -1.91 -6.40
C ARG A 178 17.29 -0.75 -6.06
N THR A 179 16.75 -0.06 -7.07
CA THR A 179 15.89 1.12 -6.86
C THR A 179 14.63 0.78 -6.07
N LEU A 180 13.96 -0.33 -6.38
CA LEU A 180 12.73 -0.71 -5.68
C LEU A 180 12.97 -1.21 -4.26
N SER A 181 14.05 -1.95 -4.01
CA SER A 181 14.41 -2.35 -2.64
C SER A 181 14.82 -1.13 -1.80
N GLU A 182 15.62 -0.21 -2.34
CA GLU A 182 15.92 1.05 -1.65
C GLU A 182 14.66 1.87 -1.34
N SER A 183 13.70 1.92 -2.28
CA SER A 183 12.41 2.57 -2.07
C SER A 183 11.55 1.85 -1.01
N LEU A 184 11.54 0.52 -1.00
CA LEU A 184 10.85 -0.29 0.00
C LEU A 184 11.43 -0.06 1.41
N PHE A 185 12.75 0.01 1.52
CA PHE A 185 13.41 0.37 2.77
C PHE A 185 12.94 1.75 3.27
N ASN A 186 12.93 2.74 2.37
CA ASN A 186 12.55 4.10 2.72
C ASN A 186 11.08 4.18 3.21
N ILE A 187 10.13 3.44 2.62
CA ILE A 187 8.73 3.48 3.06
C ILE A 187 8.55 2.80 4.42
N MET A 188 9.27 1.71 4.67
CA MET A 188 9.29 1.06 5.99
C MET A 188 9.97 1.94 7.06
N GLU A 189 11.01 2.69 6.69
CA GLU A 189 11.61 3.68 7.59
C GLU A 189 10.62 4.83 7.90
N SER A 190 9.91 5.35 6.89
CA SER A 190 8.86 6.36 7.09
C SER A 190 7.75 5.84 8.01
N LEU A 191 7.29 4.60 7.80
CA LEU A 191 6.31 3.94 8.67
C LEU A 191 6.77 3.93 10.13
N ARG A 192 8.00 3.47 10.40
CA ARG A 192 8.55 3.40 11.77
C ARG A 192 8.74 4.77 12.45
N ARG A 193 8.84 5.85 11.68
CA ARG A 193 9.13 7.21 12.17
C ARG A 193 7.90 8.11 12.25
N SER A 194 6.73 7.59 11.91
CA SER A 194 5.48 8.34 11.88
C SER A 194 4.40 7.61 12.66
N GLU A 195 3.29 8.30 12.93
CA GLU A 195 2.07 7.71 13.49
C GLU A 195 1.14 7.16 12.38
N MET A 196 1.67 6.98 11.17
CA MET A 196 0.92 6.47 10.03
C MET A 196 0.71 4.96 10.19
N GLU A 197 -0.42 4.49 9.67
CA GLU A 197 -0.75 3.07 9.63
C GLU A 197 -0.46 2.51 8.23
N LEU A 198 0.10 1.30 8.17
CA LEU A 198 0.34 0.61 6.90
C LEU A 198 -0.97 0.05 6.38
N MET A 199 -1.32 0.39 5.14
CA MET A 199 -2.38 -0.29 4.40
C MET A 199 -1.75 -1.12 3.28
N ALA A 200 -2.06 -2.41 3.22
CA ALA A 200 -1.57 -3.35 2.23
C ALA A 200 -2.72 -3.96 1.42
N GLY A 201 -2.51 -4.04 0.11
CA GLY A 201 -3.45 -4.65 -0.83
C GLY A 201 -2.76 -5.09 -2.11
N ARG A 202 -3.54 -5.50 -3.11
CA ARG A 202 -3.03 -5.85 -4.43
C ARG A 202 -4.00 -5.47 -5.54
N GLU A 203 -3.53 -5.43 -6.77
CA GLU A 203 -4.39 -5.18 -7.94
C GLU A 203 -5.51 -6.23 -7.98
N PHE A 204 -6.74 -5.78 -8.27
CA PHE A 204 -7.96 -6.58 -8.31
C PHE A 204 -8.40 -7.21 -6.97
N LEU A 205 -7.77 -6.85 -5.84
CA LEU A 205 -8.30 -7.18 -4.52
C LEU A 205 -9.56 -6.36 -4.26
N GLU A 206 -10.66 -7.04 -3.92
CA GLU A 206 -11.89 -6.39 -3.47
C GLU A 206 -11.61 -5.46 -2.28
N ALA A 207 -12.24 -4.29 -2.26
CA ALA A 207 -11.94 -3.24 -1.29
C ALA A 207 -11.99 -3.72 0.17
N GLY A 208 -12.98 -4.53 0.53
CA GLY A 208 -13.11 -5.09 1.88
C GLY A 208 -11.95 -6.01 2.30
N GLY A 209 -11.19 -6.55 1.35
CA GLY A 209 -10.06 -7.46 1.59
C GLY A 209 -8.72 -6.75 1.86
N TRP A 210 -8.64 -5.44 1.62
CA TRP A 210 -7.43 -4.67 1.94
C TRP A 210 -7.17 -4.65 3.44
N MET A 211 -5.91 -4.80 3.84
CA MET A 211 -5.50 -4.77 5.24
C MET A 211 -5.10 -3.34 5.60
N LEU A 212 -5.77 -2.75 6.60
CA LEU A 212 -5.39 -1.48 7.22
C LEU A 212 -4.92 -1.76 8.64
N GLY A 213 -3.63 -1.61 8.88
CA GLY A 213 -2.99 -2.00 10.12
C GLY A 213 -3.15 -3.50 10.36
N ARG A 214 -3.92 -3.86 11.40
CA ARG A 214 -4.15 -5.26 11.79
C ARG A 214 -5.52 -5.81 11.36
N ALA A 215 -6.37 -5.00 10.72
CA ALA A 215 -7.73 -5.39 10.36
C ALA A 215 -7.97 -5.28 8.85
N LYS A 216 -8.90 -6.07 8.33
CA LYS A 216 -9.44 -5.84 6.99
C LYS A 216 -10.26 -4.56 6.97
N LEU A 217 -10.34 -3.86 5.83
CA LEU A 217 -11.20 -2.67 5.68
C LEU A 217 -12.68 -2.96 5.99
N SER A 218 -13.14 -4.18 5.74
CA SER A 218 -14.49 -4.63 6.10
C SER A 218 -14.72 -4.72 7.61
N GLU A 219 -13.66 -4.90 8.40
CA GLU A 219 -13.68 -5.11 9.84
C GLU A 219 -13.19 -3.87 10.62
N ALA A 220 -12.45 -2.96 9.97
CA ALA A 220 -11.73 -1.85 10.60
C ALA A 220 -12.61 -0.81 11.30
N TRP A 221 -13.91 -0.80 11.04
CA TRP A 221 -14.91 0.02 11.76
C TRP A 221 -16.10 -0.81 12.29
N GLY A 222 -16.05 -2.14 12.12
CA GLY A 222 -17.12 -3.06 12.45
C GLY A 222 -16.81 -3.90 13.69
N SER A 223 -16.88 -3.29 14.88
CA SER A 223 -17.28 -3.86 16.19
C SER A 223 -16.66 -3.10 17.36
N GLN A 224 -17.31 -2.01 17.78
CA GLN A 224 -17.38 -1.67 19.20
C GLN A 224 -18.73 -2.20 19.72
N GLY A 225 -18.70 -3.45 20.18
CA GLY A 225 -19.72 -4.03 21.06
C GLY A 225 -19.19 -4.08 22.49
#